data_AF-A0A2M6K859-F1
#
_entry.id   AF-A0A2M6K859-F1
#
_cell.length_a   1.000
_cell.length_b   1.000
_cell.length_c   1.000
_cell.angle_alpha   90.00
_cell.angle_beta   90.00
_cell.angle_gamma   90.00
#
_symmetry.space_group_name_H-M   'P 1'
#
loop_
_entity.id
_entity.type
_entity.pdbx_description
1 polymer ?
#
loop_
_entity_poly.entity_id
_entity_poly.type
_entity_poly.pdbx_seq_one_letter_code
_entity_poly.pdbx_strand_id
1 'polypeptide(L)'
;MNVNSKQAIWGAALILWIVFSLGYIGYDQWQDFQVSKINQAYQAGITNSVNSLITESEKCQPIKVYNGEKNVEFIAVSCLQQGQNQAAAPAPEAGE
;
A
#
# COMPACT_ATOMS: atom_id res chain seq x y z
N MET A 1 -17.64 53.95 23.38
CA MET A 1 -16.94 53.68 22.11
C MET A 1 -17.96 53.75 20.99
N ASN A 2 -18.04 54.86 20.26
CA ASN A 2 -18.96 55.00 19.13
C ASN A 2 -18.29 54.37 17.91
N VAL A 3 -18.37 53.05 17.82
CA VAL A 3 -17.87 52.32 16.65
C VAL A 3 -18.90 52.58 15.55
N ASN A 4 -18.56 53.43 14.61
CA ASN A 4 -19.40 53.73 13.45
C ASN A 4 -19.80 52.37 12.83
N SER A 5 -21.08 52.00 12.85
CA SER A 5 -21.52 50.60 12.71
C SER A 5 -20.96 49.91 11.47
N LYS A 6 -20.67 50.68 10.41
CA LYS A 6 -19.98 50.19 9.20
C LYS A 6 -18.56 49.68 9.45
N GLN A 7 -17.77 50.34 10.30
CA GLN A 7 -16.41 49.91 10.66
C GLN A 7 -16.41 48.70 11.60
N ALA A 8 -17.41 48.59 12.49
CA ALA A 8 -17.57 47.40 13.34
C ALA A 8 -17.91 46.15 12.49
N ILE A 9 -18.83 46.29 11.53
CA ILE A 9 -19.22 45.20 10.63
C ILE A 9 -18.05 44.78 9.74
N TRP A 10 -17.31 45.75 9.18
CA TRP A 10 -16.13 45.46 8.37
C TRP A 10 -15.00 44.79 9.17
N GLY A 11 -14.75 45.25 10.40
CA GLY A 11 -13.77 44.62 11.28
C GLY A 11 -14.16 43.17 11.63
N ALA A 12 -15.43 42.93 11.95
CA ALA A 12 -15.94 41.59 12.22
C ALA A 12 -15.83 40.67 11.00
N ALA A 13 -16.13 41.18 9.80
CA ALA A 13 -15.99 40.42 8.55
C ALA A 13 -14.54 40.03 8.25
N LEU A 14 -13.58 40.94 8.48
CA LEU A 14 -12.15 40.65 8.32
C LEU A 14 -11.65 39.61 9.32
N ILE A 15 -12.08 39.69 10.58
CA ILE A 15 -11.71 38.70 11.61
C ILE A 15 -12.29 37.33 11.23
N LEU A 16 -13.56 37.28 10.84
CA LEU A 16 -14.21 36.04 10.41
C LEU A 16 -13.49 35.43 9.19
N TRP A 17 -13.11 36.26 8.21
CA TRP A 17 -12.35 35.82 7.04
C TRP A 17 -11.01 35.20 7.41
N ILE A 18 -10.26 35.83 8.33
CA ILE A 18 -8.96 35.32 8.77
C ILE A 18 -9.12 33.98 9.50
N VAL A 19 -10.09 33.87 10.41
CA VAL A 19 -10.38 32.61 11.12
C VAL A 19 -10.77 31.51 10.15
N PHE A 20 -11.61 31.82 9.15
CA PHE A 20 -12.01 30.87 8.14
C PHE A 20 -10.83 30.41 7.27
N SER A 21 -9.95 31.32 6.89
CA SER A 21 -8.76 31.02 6.10
C SER A 21 -7.77 30.13 6.87
N LEU A 22 -7.50 30.45 8.14
CA LEU A 22 -6.62 29.65 8.99
C LEU A 22 -7.21 28.27 9.26
N GLY A 23 -8.52 28.18 9.50
CA GLY A 23 -9.23 26.91 9.67
C GLY A 23 -9.16 26.04 8.42
N TYR A 24 -9.35 26.63 7.25
CA TYR A 24 -9.27 25.92 5.97
C TYR A 24 -7.87 25.36 5.71
N ILE A 25 -6.82 26.17 5.88
CA ILE A 25 -5.43 25.73 5.70
C ILE A 25 -5.07 24.62 6.68
N GLY A 26 -5.49 24.74 7.94
CA GLY A 26 -5.26 23.70 8.94
C GLY A 26 -5.96 22.38 8.61
N TYR A 27 -7.19 22.45 8.09
CA TYR A 27 -7.95 21.27 7.68
C TYR A 27 -7.33 20.58 6.46
N ASP A 28 -6.94 21.35 5.45
CA ASP A 28 -6.27 20.86 4.24
C ASP A 28 -4.95 20.13 4.59
N GLN A 29 -4.12 20.74 5.44
CA GLN A 29 -2.88 20.14 5.93
C GLN A 29 -3.12 18.84 6.72
N TRP A 30 -4.19 18.79 7.53
CA TRP A 30 -4.54 17.60 8.30
C TRP A 30 -5.03 16.47 7.40
N GLN A 31 -5.85 16.79 6.39
CA GLN A 31 -6.34 15.83 5.42
C GLN A 31 -5.18 15.22 4.62
N ASP A 32 -4.24 16.05 4.14
CA ASP A 32 -3.05 15.58 3.43
C ASP A 32 -2.19 14.65 4.30
N PHE A 33 -2.01 14.99 5.58
CA PHE A 33 -1.26 14.15 6.50
C PHE A 33 -1.95 12.80 6.72
N GLN A 34 -3.27 12.81 6.87
CA GLN A 34 -4.06 11.60 7.08
C GLN A 34 -4.05 10.70 5.84
N VAL A 35 -4.26 11.26 4.65
CA VAL A 35 -4.21 10.53 3.37
C VAL A 35 -2.82 9.97 3.11
N SER A 36 -1.76 10.74 3.38
CA SER A 36 -0.37 10.29 3.24
C SER A 36 -0.06 9.10 4.16
N LYS A 37 -0.49 9.16 5.43
CA LYS A 37 -0.30 8.05 6.38
C LYS A 37 -1.06 6.80 5.99
N ILE A 38 -2.30 6.93 5.48
CA ILE A 38 -3.10 5.80 5.01
C ILE A 38 -2.44 5.17 3.78
N ASN A 39 -1.99 5.98 2.81
CA ASN A 39 -1.27 5.48 1.64
C ASN A 39 0.03 4.77 2.03
N GLN A 40 0.78 5.31 3.00
CA GLN A 40 2.00 4.70 3.50
C GLN A 40 1.73 3.33 4.15
N ALA A 41 0.71 3.24 5.00
CA ALA A 41 0.31 1.97 5.62
C ALA A 41 -0.15 0.94 4.59
N TYR A 42 -0.91 1.37 3.58
CA TYR A 42 -1.37 0.51 2.50
C TYR A 42 -0.20 -0.03 1.67
N GLN A 43 0.73 0.83 1.26
CA GLN A 43 1.93 0.39 0.53
C GLN A 43 2.83 -0.52 1.37
N ALA A 44 2.98 -0.24 2.67
CA ALA A 44 3.72 -1.09 3.58
C ALA A 44 3.08 -2.49 3.70
N GLY A 45 1.75 -2.56 3.78
CA GLY A 45 1.00 -3.81 3.79
C GLY A 45 1.22 -4.64 2.51
N ILE A 46 1.08 -4.00 1.35
CA ILE A 46 1.34 -4.66 0.06
C ILE A 46 2.79 -5.18 0.01
N THR A 47 3.75 -4.33 0.35
CA THR A 47 5.17 -4.69 0.34
C THR A 47 5.43 -5.90 1.23
N ASN A 48 4.89 -5.91 2.45
CA ASN A 48 5.10 -7.01 3.39
C ASN A 48 4.46 -8.31 2.90
N SER A 49 3.23 -8.26 2.37
CA SER A 49 2.57 -9.42 1.79
C SER A 49 3.37 -9.98 0.60
N VAL A 50 3.81 -9.11 -0.33
CA VAL A 50 4.62 -9.53 -1.47
C VAL A 50 5.94 -10.15 -1.00
N ASN A 51 6.62 -9.53 -0.03
CA ASN A 51 7.89 -10.05 0.47
C ASN A 51 7.71 -11.43 1.14
N SER A 52 6.63 -11.61 1.91
CA SER A 52 6.29 -12.91 2.48
C SER A 52 5.99 -13.96 1.40
N LEU A 53 5.29 -13.59 0.33
CA LEU A 53 5.04 -14.49 -0.80
C LEU A 53 6.35 -14.86 -1.50
N ILE A 54 7.26 -13.90 -1.70
CA ILE A 54 8.58 -14.15 -2.29
C ILE A 54 9.36 -15.15 -1.43
N THR A 55 9.49 -14.90 -0.12
CA THR A 55 10.21 -15.80 0.80
C THR A 55 9.59 -17.20 0.87
N GLU A 56 8.26 -17.33 0.87
CA GLU A 56 7.62 -18.64 0.80
C GLU A 56 7.84 -19.32 -0.56
N SER A 57 7.94 -18.55 -1.65
CA SER A 57 8.13 -19.09 -3.00
C SER A 57 9.54 -19.67 -3.21
N GLU A 58 10.53 -19.20 -2.45
CA GLU A 58 11.89 -19.77 -2.43
C GLU A 58 11.92 -21.21 -1.92
N LYS A 59 10.92 -21.63 -1.13
CA LYS A 59 10.81 -23.01 -0.62
C LYS A 59 10.35 -24.00 -1.69
N CYS A 60 10.03 -23.54 -2.91
CA CYS A 60 9.55 -24.36 -4.02
C CYS A 60 8.33 -25.23 -3.68
N GLN A 61 7.47 -24.78 -2.76
CA GLN A 61 6.22 -25.43 -2.42
C GLN A 61 5.04 -24.65 -3.01
N PRO A 62 3.92 -25.32 -3.36
CA PRO A 62 2.72 -24.64 -3.83
C PRO A 62 2.15 -23.72 -2.76
N ILE A 63 2.01 -22.43 -3.09
CA ILE A 63 1.44 -21.41 -2.22
C ILE A 63 -0.02 -21.20 -2.61
N LYS A 64 -0.93 -21.41 -1.66
CA LYS A 64 -2.36 -21.13 -1.82
C LYS A 64 -2.64 -19.67 -1.49
N VAL A 65 -3.02 -18.89 -2.49
CA VAL A 65 -3.47 -17.51 -2.32
C VAL A 65 -4.98 -17.45 -2.46
N TYR A 66 -5.63 -16.79 -1.50
CA TYR A 66 -7.08 -16.67 -1.42
C TYR A 66 -7.49 -15.22 -1.66
N ASN A 67 -8.50 -15.01 -2.49
CA ASN A 67 -9.18 -13.73 -2.68
C ASN A 67 -10.70 -13.98 -2.65
N GLY A 68 -11.30 -13.82 -1.46
CA GLY A 68 -12.70 -14.17 -1.22
C GLY A 68 -12.96 -15.67 -1.44
N GLU A 69 -13.90 -16.00 -2.34
CA GLU A 69 -14.25 -17.39 -2.71
C GLU A 69 -13.32 -18.00 -3.76
N LYS A 70 -12.39 -17.21 -4.33
CA LYS A 70 -11.45 -17.69 -5.35
C LYS A 70 -10.12 -18.03 -4.70
N ASN A 71 -9.63 -19.23 -4.94
CA ASN A 71 -8.30 -19.68 -4.53
C ASN A 71 -7.50 -20.12 -5.75
N VAL A 72 -6.21 -19.81 -5.73
CA VAL A 72 -5.26 -20.18 -6.78
C VAL A 72 -3.97 -20.65 -6.12
N GLU A 73 -3.38 -21.70 -6.68
CA GLU A 73 -2.09 -22.23 -6.26
C GLU A 73 -1.00 -21.67 -7.16
N PHE A 74 0.01 -21.05 -6.57
CA PHE A 74 1.17 -20.53 -7.27
C PHE A 74 2.41 -21.31 -6.88
N ILE A 75 3.31 -21.51 -7.84
CA ILE A 75 4.66 -21.99 -7.61
C ILE A 75 5.62 -21.11 -8.40
N ALA A 76 6.80 -20.84 -7.85
CA ALA A 76 7.80 -20.07 -8.56
C ALA A 76 8.23 -20.81 -9.83
N VAL A 77 8.26 -20.09 -10.96
CA VAL A 77 8.63 -20.65 -12.26
C VAL A 77 10.07 -21.18 -12.26
N SER A 78 10.95 -20.57 -11.47
CA SER A 78 12.31 -21.05 -11.21
C SER A 78 12.33 -22.49 -10.69
N CYS A 79 11.40 -22.84 -9.79
CA CYS A 79 11.29 -24.20 -9.24
C CYS A 79 10.79 -25.21 -10.28
N LEU A 80 9.93 -24.79 -11.20
CA LEU A 80 9.46 -25.64 -12.31
C LEU A 80 10.62 -25.96 -13.28
N GLN A 81 11.46 -24.98 -13.58
CA GLN A 81 12.63 -25.17 -14.45
C GLN A 81 13.70 -26.07 -13.80
N GLN A 82 13.83 -26.02 -12.48
CA GLN A 82 14.78 -26.87 -11.74
C GLN A 82 14.37 -28.35 -11.76
N GLY A 83 13.07 -28.64 -11.67
CA GLY A 83 12.54 -29.99 -11.86
C GLY A 83 12.70 -30.51 -13.29
N GLN A 84 12.57 -29.65 -14.30
CA GLN A 84 12.81 -30.02 -15.70
C GLN A 84 14.29 -30.31 -15.99
N ASN A 85 15.23 -29.57 -15.38
CA ASN A 85 16.65 -29.84 -15.53
C ASN A 85 17.12 -31.13 -14.83
N GLN A 86 16.47 -31.54 -13.72
CA GLN A 86 16.77 -32.83 -13.07
C GLN A 86 16.17 -34.03 -13.84
N ALA A 87 15.03 -33.86 -14.51
CA ALA A 87 14.45 -34.89 -15.38
C ALA A 87 15.22 -35.08 -16.70
N ALA A 88 16.12 -34.16 -17.05
CA ALA A 88 16.94 -34.21 -18.26
C ALA A 88 18.37 -34.76 -18.02
N ALA A 89 18.72 -35.16 -16.80
CA ALA A 89 19.95 -35.92 -16.55
C ALA A 89 19.76 -37.35 -17.09
N PRO A 90 20.60 -37.83 -18.03
CA PRO A 90 20.48 -39.20 -18.53
C PRO A 90 20.64 -40.17 -17.36
N ALA A 91 19.72 -41.13 -17.27
CA ALA A 91 19.82 -42.23 -16.31
C ALA A 91 21.23 -42.85 -16.41
N PRO A 92 21.94 -43.08 -15.29
CA PRO A 92 23.17 -43.86 -15.36
C PRO A 92 22.80 -45.24 -15.93
N GLU A 93 23.34 -45.53 -17.10
CA GLU A 93 23.23 -46.82 -17.77
C GLU A 93 23.68 -47.90 -16.77
N ALA A 94 22.73 -48.71 -16.32
CA ALA A 94 23.03 -49.95 -15.62
C ALA A 94 23.47 -50.97 -16.68
N GLY A 95 24.74 -51.35 -16.65
CA GLY A 95 25.30 -52.49 -17.38
C GLY A 95 26.81 -52.53 -17.19
N GLU A 96 27.48 -53.65 -16.94
CA GLU A 96 27.14 -55.06 -16.75
C GLU A 96 28.33 -55.68 -16.01
#